data_AF-A0A453DSV6-F1
#
_entry.id   AF-A0A453DSV6-F1
#
_cell.length_a   1.000
_cell.length_b   1.000
_cell.length_c   1.000
_cell.angle_alpha   90.00
_cell.angle_beta   90.00
_cell.angle_gamma   90.00
#
_symmetry.space_group_name_H-M   'P 1'
#
loop_
_entity.id
_entity.type
_entity.pdbx_description
1 polymer ?
#
loop_
_entity_poly.entity_id
_entity_poly.type
_entity_poly.pdbx_seq_one_letter_code
_entity_poly.pdbx_strand_id
1 'polypeptide(L)'
;MAAKKRPWKCCDQAVCTRSIPPICRCMDQVFECPSTCKACGPSVGDPSRHVCQDQYVGDPGPICRPWECCDSPTCTKSNPPTCRCGDEVDKCAPTCKTCLPSRPRPSRRVCLDSYFGPFPPACTPKAVAAGGN
;
A
#
# COMPACT_ATOMS: atom_id res chain seq x y z
N MET A 1 1.06 -11.33 28.71
CA MET A 1 1.32 -11.82 27.34
C MET A 1 2.03 -10.70 26.59
N ALA A 2 3.31 -10.85 26.24
CA ALA A 2 3.99 -9.85 25.43
C ALA A 2 3.33 -9.80 24.05
N ALA A 3 2.88 -8.63 23.60
CA ALA A 3 2.41 -8.48 22.24
C ALA A 3 3.54 -8.88 21.30
N LYS A 4 3.32 -9.91 20.48
CA LYS A 4 4.30 -10.35 19.48
C LYS A 4 4.65 -9.12 18.63
N LYS A 5 5.94 -8.84 18.41
CA LYS A 5 6.32 -7.69 17.61
C LYS A 5 5.89 -7.92 16.15
N ARG A 6 5.42 -6.87 15.49
CA ARG A 6 4.96 -6.95 14.09
C ARG A 6 6.11 -7.36 13.15
N PRO A 7 5.88 -8.24 12.16
CA PRO A 7 6.94 -8.69 11.25
C PRO A 7 7.38 -7.65 10.20
N TRP A 8 6.64 -6.56 10.07
CA TRP A 8 6.88 -5.47 9.12
C TRP A 8 6.71 -4.10 9.80
N LYS A 9 7.35 -3.06 9.24
CA LYS A 9 7.22 -1.68 9.74
C LYS A 9 5.95 -1.00 9.25
N CYS A 10 5.63 -1.18 7.98
CA CYS A 10 4.43 -0.71 7.30
C CYS A 10 3.94 -1.83 6.37
N CYS A 11 2.71 -1.75 5.86
CA CYS A 11 2.18 -2.70 4.89
C CYS A 11 1.15 -2.05 3.97
N ASP A 12 1.37 -2.08 2.66
CA ASP A 12 0.45 -1.54 1.66
C ASP A 12 -0.71 -2.48 1.34
N GLN A 13 -0.45 -3.78 1.32
CA GLN A 13 -1.41 -4.84 0.98
C GLN A 13 -1.66 -5.76 2.18
N ALA A 14 -2.11 -5.18 3.29
CA ALA A 14 -2.48 -5.94 4.47
C ALA A 14 -3.81 -6.68 4.25
N VAL A 15 -3.80 -7.99 4.40
CA VAL A 15 -5.00 -8.83 4.39
C VAL A 15 -5.28 -9.27 5.82
N CYS A 16 -6.40 -8.80 6.38
CA CYS A 16 -6.77 -9.02 7.77
C CYS A 16 -8.15 -9.65 7.92
N THR A 17 -8.32 -10.48 8.96
CA THR A 17 -9.64 -10.95 9.38
C THR A 17 -10.44 -9.82 10.02
N ARG A 18 -11.77 -9.84 9.87
CA ARG A 18 -12.69 -8.92 10.57
C ARG A 18 -12.96 -9.38 12.01
N SER A 19 -11.90 -9.56 12.79
CA SER A 19 -11.94 -9.97 14.21
C SER A 19 -11.26 -8.93 15.11
N ILE A 20 -11.47 -9.03 16.43
CA ILE A 20 -10.82 -8.18 17.44
C ILE A 20 -10.04 -9.06 18.42
N PRO A 21 -8.69 -9.05 18.42
CA PRO A 21 -7.83 -8.36 17.45
C PRO A 21 -7.88 -9.00 16.05
N PRO A 22 -7.53 -8.24 14.99
CA PRO A 22 -7.46 -8.79 13.64
C PRO A 22 -6.26 -9.72 13.50
N ILE A 23 -6.38 -10.68 12.59
CA ILE A 23 -5.30 -11.57 12.20
C ILE A 23 -4.88 -11.15 10.80
N CYS A 24 -3.66 -10.64 10.66
CA CYS A 24 -3.16 -9.99 9.45
C CYS A 24 -1.96 -10.72 8.84
N ARG A 25 -1.88 -10.68 7.51
CA ARG A 25 -0.69 -11.00 6.71
C ARG A 25 -0.39 -9.82 5.80
N CYS A 26 0.89 -9.53 5.60
CA CYS A 26 1.30 -8.50 4.67
C CYS A 26 1.68 -9.13 3.33
N MET A 27 0.96 -8.73 2.27
CA MET A 27 1.18 -9.27 0.93
C MET A 27 2.17 -8.44 0.11
N ASP A 28 2.82 -7.44 0.70
CA ASP A 28 3.80 -6.61 0.00
C ASP A 28 4.94 -7.47 -0.55
N GLN A 29 5.31 -7.20 -1.82
CA GLN A 29 6.44 -7.87 -2.43
C GLN A 29 7.72 -7.44 -1.72
N VAL A 30 8.52 -8.42 -1.34
CA VAL A 30 9.86 -8.21 -0.79
C VAL A 30 10.89 -8.76 -1.77
N PHE A 31 11.95 -7.98 -1.98
CA PHE A 31 13.10 -8.41 -2.79
C PHE A 31 14.17 -9.09 -1.93
N GLU A 32 14.22 -8.72 -0.65
CA GLU A 32 15.05 -9.34 0.37
C GLU A 32 14.18 -9.60 1.60
N CYS A 33 14.42 -10.72 2.29
CA CYS A 33 13.61 -11.05 3.45
C CYS A 33 13.93 -10.11 4.63
N PRO A 34 12.96 -9.32 5.13
CA PRO A 34 13.22 -8.42 6.25
C PRO A 34 13.62 -9.20 7.49
N SER A 35 14.57 -8.70 8.28
CA SER A 35 15.02 -9.35 9.52
C SER A 35 13.92 -9.49 10.59
N THR A 36 12.84 -8.73 10.47
CA THR A 36 11.65 -8.81 11.32
C THR A 36 10.68 -9.90 10.89
N CYS A 37 10.83 -10.43 9.67
CA CYS A 37 10.06 -11.55 9.14
C CYS A 37 10.79 -12.86 9.41
N LYS A 38 10.10 -13.87 9.96
CA LYS A 38 10.72 -15.18 10.24
C LYS A 38 10.91 -16.01 8.98
N ALA A 39 9.95 -15.95 8.05
CA ALA A 39 10.02 -16.69 6.80
C ALA A 39 9.47 -15.88 5.63
N CYS A 40 10.24 -15.81 4.55
CA CYS A 40 9.76 -15.31 3.26
C CYS A 40 9.58 -16.46 2.29
N GLY A 41 8.64 -16.31 1.37
CA GLY A 41 8.35 -17.33 0.37
C GLY A 41 7.44 -16.81 -0.72
N PRO A 42 7.18 -17.64 -1.75
CA PRO A 42 6.32 -17.28 -2.86
C PRO A 42 4.90 -16.93 -2.38
N SER A 43 4.30 -15.94 -3.02
CA SER A 43 2.90 -15.60 -2.80
C SER A 43 1.99 -16.66 -3.42
N VAL A 44 0.82 -16.90 -2.82
CA VAL A 44 -0.11 -17.96 -3.26
C VAL A 44 -0.60 -17.76 -4.69
N GLY A 45 -0.71 -16.51 -5.16
CA GLY A 45 -1.20 -16.18 -6.51
C GLY A 45 -0.11 -15.99 -7.55
N ASP A 46 1.14 -15.77 -7.14
CA ASP A 46 2.27 -15.55 -8.04
C ASP A 46 3.57 -16.08 -7.39
N PRO A 47 4.09 -17.23 -7.87
CA PRO A 47 5.31 -17.83 -7.34
C PRO A 47 6.57 -16.98 -7.57
N SER A 48 6.57 -16.09 -8.55
CA SER A 48 7.69 -15.17 -8.81
C SER A 48 7.79 -14.06 -7.77
N ARG A 49 6.67 -13.78 -7.10
CA ARG A 49 6.54 -12.74 -6.09
C ARG A 49 6.80 -13.31 -4.69
N HIS A 50 7.88 -12.86 -4.06
CA HIS A 50 8.18 -13.22 -2.67
C HIS A 50 7.51 -12.24 -1.70
N VAL A 51 6.95 -12.77 -0.61
CA VAL A 51 6.28 -12.00 0.46
C VAL A 51 6.72 -12.53 1.82
N CYS A 52 6.51 -11.73 2.87
CA CYS A 52 6.64 -12.21 4.23
C CYS A 52 5.46 -13.15 4.57
N GLN A 53 5.75 -14.39 4.98
CA GLN A 53 4.74 -15.42 5.26
C GLN A 53 4.23 -15.36 6.71
N ASP A 54 4.83 -14.50 7.54
CA ASP A 54 4.47 -14.39 8.94
C ASP A 54 3.04 -13.86 9.12
N GLN A 55 2.29 -14.57 9.95
CA GLN A 55 1.00 -14.11 10.42
C GLN A 55 1.17 -13.31 11.71
N TYR A 56 0.48 -12.18 11.77
CA TYR A 56 0.46 -11.25 12.89
C TYR A 56 -0.95 -11.14 13.48
N VAL A 57 -1.06 -11.00 14.79
CA VAL A 57 -2.33 -10.79 15.49
C VAL A 57 -2.28 -9.39 16.10
N GLY A 58 -3.10 -8.48 15.59
CA GLY A 58 -3.13 -7.06 15.95
C GLY A 58 -3.13 -6.14 14.72
N ASP A 59 -3.06 -4.83 14.98
CA ASP A 59 -3.10 -3.80 13.95
C ASP A 59 -1.94 -3.92 12.92
N PRO A 60 -2.25 -3.99 11.60
CA PRO A 60 -1.25 -4.20 10.56
C PRO A 60 -0.26 -3.05 10.42
N GLY A 61 -0.53 -1.89 11.01
CA GLY A 61 0.28 -0.70 10.93
C GLY A 61 -0.08 0.23 9.79
N PRO A 62 0.71 1.30 9.63
CA PRO A 62 0.50 2.25 8.56
C PRO A 62 0.85 1.63 7.20
N ILE A 63 0.32 2.24 6.15
CA ILE A 63 0.75 1.99 4.77
C ILE A 63 2.19 2.48 4.54
N CYS A 64 2.85 1.96 3.51
CA CYS A 64 4.19 2.38 3.13
C CYS A 64 4.17 3.47 2.06
N ARG A 65 3.24 3.38 1.12
CA ARG A 65 3.08 4.32 0.00
C ARG A 65 2.73 5.74 0.48
N PRO A 66 3.04 6.78 -0.31
CA PRO A 66 2.86 8.18 0.11
C PRO A 66 1.42 8.71 -0.06
N TRP A 67 0.46 7.86 -0.44
CA TRP A 67 -0.94 8.22 -0.65
C TRP A 67 -1.86 7.04 -0.26
N GLU A 68 -2.96 7.31 0.45
CA GLU A 68 -3.92 6.26 0.82
C GLU A 68 -4.55 5.60 -0.42
N CYS A 69 -4.87 6.41 -1.42
CA CYS A 69 -5.43 6.03 -2.70
C CYS A 69 -4.98 7.04 -3.77
N CYS A 70 -5.18 6.74 -5.05
CA CYS A 70 -4.89 7.65 -6.15
C CYS A 70 -5.83 7.43 -7.35
N ASP A 71 -6.54 8.47 -7.78
CA ASP A 71 -7.40 8.45 -8.97
C ASP A 71 -6.64 8.77 -10.26
N SER A 72 -5.57 9.57 -10.18
CA SER A 72 -4.72 9.97 -11.31
C SER A 72 -3.27 9.45 -11.20
N PRO A 73 -3.04 8.12 -11.16
CA PRO A 73 -1.69 7.57 -11.08
C PRO A 73 -0.98 7.56 -12.43
N THR A 74 0.29 7.94 -12.42
CA THR A 74 1.21 7.77 -13.55
C THR A 74 2.30 6.78 -13.15
N CYS A 75 2.31 5.60 -13.76
CA CYS A 75 3.14 4.47 -13.38
C CYS A 75 4.00 3.95 -14.55
N THR A 76 5.17 3.39 -14.23
CA THR A 76 5.95 2.59 -15.19
C THR A 76 5.23 1.27 -15.54
N LYS A 77 5.68 0.60 -16.60
CA LYS A 77 5.13 -0.70 -17.04
C LYS A 77 5.72 -1.92 -16.29
N SER A 78 6.58 -1.70 -15.30
CA SER A 78 7.18 -2.77 -14.50
C SER A 78 6.19 -3.35 -13.47
N ASN A 79 6.48 -4.53 -12.95
CA ASN A 79 5.73 -5.14 -11.86
C ASN A 79 6.71 -5.55 -10.73
N PRO A 80 6.76 -4.82 -9.59
CA PRO A 80 5.93 -3.67 -9.27
C PRO A 80 6.32 -2.41 -10.07
N PRO A 81 5.38 -1.47 -10.28
CA PRO A 81 5.67 -0.19 -10.93
C PRO A 81 6.37 0.80 -9.99
N THR A 82 6.97 1.83 -10.60
CA THR A 82 7.23 3.11 -9.93
C THR A 82 6.11 4.06 -10.32
N CYS A 83 5.33 4.53 -9.34
CA CYS A 83 4.17 5.39 -9.54
C CYS A 83 4.37 6.79 -8.91
N ARG A 84 3.74 7.79 -9.53
CA ARG A 84 3.46 9.12 -8.96
C ARG A 84 1.95 9.32 -8.95
N CYS A 85 1.45 10.11 -8.00
CA CYS A 85 0.03 10.46 -7.95
C CYS A 85 -0.18 11.93 -8.28
N GLY A 86 -1.05 12.21 -9.26
CA GLY A 86 -1.39 13.57 -9.67
C GLY A 86 -2.57 14.20 -8.92
N ASP A 87 -3.10 13.52 -7.90
CA ASP A 87 -4.30 13.98 -7.20
C ASP A 87 -4.05 15.27 -6.41
N GLU A 88 -5.04 16.17 -6.50
CA GLU A 88 -5.10 17.40 -5.72
C GLU A 88 -5.95 17.18 -4.45
N VAL A 89 -5.28 16.97 -3.33
CA VAL A 89 -5.91 16.64 -2.04
C VAL A 89 -5.93 17.85 -1.11
N ASP A 90 -6.82 17.86 -0.11
CA ASP A 90 -6.81 18.91 0.92
C ASP A 90 -5.57 18.81 1.83
N LYS A 91 -5.16 17.57 2.13
CA LYS A 91 -3.96 17.24 2.91
C LYS A 91 -3.31 15.98 2.34
N CYS A 92 -1.98 15.99 2.18
CA CYS A 92 -1.25 14.78 1.82
C CYS A 92 -1.28 13.76 2.96
N ALA A 93 -1.09 12.48 2.63
CA ALA A 93 -0.95 11.43 3.62
C ALA A 93 0.32 11.67 4.48
N PRO A 94 0.36 11.19 5.74
CA PRO A 94 1.53 11.34 6.62
C PRO A 94 2.81 10.70 6.07
N THR A 95 2.67 9.76 5.15
CA THR A 95 3.76 9.04 4.47
C THR A 95 4.34 9.80 3.28
N CYS A 96 3.68 10.87 2.81
CA CYS A 96 4.22 11.74 1.76
C CYS A 96 5.33 12.64 2.31
N LYS A 97 6.52 12.57 1.70
CA LYS A 97 7.69 13.38 2.08
C LYS A 97 7.63 14.78 1.49
N THR A 98 7.21 14.92 0.23
CA THR A 98 7.18 16.20 -0.48
C THR A 98 5.76 16.61 -0.85
N CYS A 99 5.13 17.42 0.01
CA CYS A 99 3.74 17.87 -0.14
C CYS A 99 3.66 19.38 -0.43
N LEU A 100 3.38 19.75 -1.67
CA LEU A 100 3.37 21.15 -2.12
C LEU A 100 1.96 21.62 -2.51
N PRO A 101 1.67 22.93 -2.44
CA PRO A 101 0.40 23.47 -2.93
C PRO A 101 0.25 23.27 -4.44
N SER A 102 -0.98 23.01 -4.89
CA SER A 102 -1.29 22.95 -6.32
C SER A 102 -1.23 24.34 -6.94
N ARG A 103 -0.71 24.45 -8.17
CA ARG A 103 -0.68 25.70 -8.95
C ARG A 103 -2.08 26.19 -9.34
N PRO A 104 -2.95 25.38 -9.99
CA PRO A 104 -4.31 25.81 -10.32
C PRO A 104 -5.20 26.02 -9.09
N ARG A 105 -4.93 25.35 -7.97
CA ARG A 105 -5.73 25.43 -6.74
C ARG A 105 -4.84 25.57 -5.50
N PRO A 106 -4.47 26.79 -5.08
CA PRO A 106 -3.54 27.01 -3.97
C PRO A 106 -4.00 26.43 -2.61
N SER A 107 -5.30 26.21 -2.44
CA SER A 107 -5.86 25.55 -1.25
C SER A 107 -5.68 24.03 -1.23
N ARG A 108 -5.37 23.41 -2.39
CA ARG A 108 -5.09 21.98 -2.53
C ARG A 108 -3.60 21.73 -2.50
N ARG A 109 -3.22 20.48 -2.24
CA ARG A 109 -1.85 19.98 -2.22
C ARG A 109 -1.68 18.77 -3.12
N VAL A 110 -0.47 18.60 -3.61
CA VAL A 110 -0.05 17.46 -4.44
C VAL A 110 1.16 16.81 -3.80
N CYS A 111 1.14 15.50 -3.68
CA CYS A 111 2.31 14.73 -3.25
C CYS A 111 3.22 14.47 -4.46
N LEU A 112 4.48 14.90 -4.39
CA LEU A 112 5.44 14.75 -5.49
C LEU A 112 6.31 13.50 -5.40
N ASP A 113 6.08 12.67 -4.39
CA ASP A 113 6.86 11.46 -4.16
C ASP A 113 6.65 10.45 -5.31
N SER A 114 7.76 9.84 -5.73
CA SER A 114 7.73 8.63 -6.55
C SER A 114 7.85 7.42 -5.65
N TYR A 115 7.02 6.42 -5.86
CA TYR A 115 6.95 5.24 -5.01
C TYR A 115 7.08 3.97 -5.85
N PHE A 116 8.00 3.09 -5.48
CA PHE A 116 8.17 1.77 -6.09
C PHE A 116 7.44 0.73 -5.24
N GLY A 117 6.41 0.11 -5.80
CA GLY A 117 5.55 -0.81 -5.07
C GLY A 117 4.25 -1.08 -5.82
N PRO A 118 3.24 -1.67 -5.16
CA PRO A 118 1.98 -2.02 -5.81
C PRO A 118 1.26 -0.78 -6.38
N PHE A 119 0.41 -1.01 -7.39
CA PHE A 119 -0.47 0.03 -7.89
C PHE A 119 -1.40 0.57 -6.78
N PRO A 120 -1.64 1.90 -6.74
CA PRO A 120 -2.60 2.48 -5.81
C PRO A 120 -4.00 1.87 -5.93
N PRO A 121 -4.73 1.74 -4.82
CA PRO A 121 -6.18 1.67 -4.91
C PRO A 121 -6.72 3.01 -5.43
N ALA A 122 -7.77 2.97 -6.25
CA ALA A 122 -8.51 4.17 -6.62
C ALA A 122 -9.21 4.76 -5.38
N CYS A 123 -9.31 6.09 -5.33
CA CYS A 123 -10.06 6.79 -4.28
C CYS A 123 -11.55 6.70 -4.54
N THR A 124 -11.95 6.89 -5.80
CA THR A 124 -13.34 6.77 -6.21
C THR A 124 -13.63 5.33 -6.68
N PRO A 125 -14.66 4.66 -6.14
CA PRO A 125 -15.11 3.38 -6.68
C PRO A 125 -15.48 3.59 -8.15
N LYS A 126 -14.80 2.93 -9.08
CA LYS A 126 -15.27 2.87 -10.46
C LYS A 126 -16.58 2.11 -10.46
N ALA A 127 -17.64 2.69 -11.01
CA ALA A 127 -18.91 1.99 -11.17
C ALA A 127 -18.66 0.69 -11.93
N VAL A 128 -18.80 -0.46 -11.27
CA VAL A 128 -18.88 -1.75 -11.94
C VAL A 128 -20.18 -1.70 -12.74
N ALA A 129 -20.08 -1.51 -14.05
CA ALA A 129 -21.19 -1.79 -14.93
C ALA A 129 -21.53 -3.27 -14.73
N ALA A 130 -22.67 -3.55 -14.09
CA ALA A 130 -23.26 -4.86 -14.06
C ALA A 130 -23.74 -5.21 -15.49
N GLY A 131 -22.81 -5.66 -16.34
CA GLY A 131 -23.12 -6.50 -17.49
C GLY A 131 -23.06 -7.94 -16.99
N GLY A 132 -24.12 -8.76 -17.02
CA GLY A 132 -25.15 -8.82 -18.04
C GLY A 132 -24.72 -9.84 -19.10
N ASN A 133 -24.81 -11.13 -18.74
CA ASN A 133 -25.32 -12.26 -19.53
C ASN A 133 -25.27 -13.54 -18.67
#